data_AF-A0A2A5BXM0-F1
#
_entry.id   AF-A0A2A5BXM0-F1
#
_cell.length_a   1.000
_cell.length_b   1.000
_cell.length_c   1.000
_cell.angle_alpha   90.00
_cell.angle_beta   90.00
_cell.angle_gamma   90.00
#
_symmetry.space_group_name_H-M   'P 1'
#
loop_
_entity.id
_entity.type
_entity.pdbx_description
1 polymer ?
#
loop_
_entity_poly.entity_id
_entity_poly.type
_entity_poly.pdbx_seq_one_letter_code
_entity_poly.pdbx_strand_id
1 'polypeptide(L)' 'MISIGKDLKLTTIAEGVEEQTQLVILQVFGCDLIQGYYYSKPLSKEDLLAFLLTSDNKVLSEN' A
#
# COMPACT_ATOMS: atom_id res chain seq x y z
N MET A 1 -13.04 10.80 -5.10
CA MET A 1 -11.60 10.90 -5.40
C MET A 1 -11.09 9.73 -6.23
N ILE A 2 -11.19 8.48 -5.75
CA ILE A 2 -10.72 7.30 -6.50
C ILE A 2 -11.35 7.21 -7.91
N SER A 3 -12.68 7.33 -8.03
CA SER A 3 -13.35 7.34 -9.34
C SER A 3 -12.82 8.43 -10.27
N ILE A 4 -12.60 9.64 -9.75
CA ILE A 4 -12.06 10.77 -10.54
C ILE A 4 -10.64 10.45 -11.03
N GLY A 5 -9.79 9.87 -10.17
CA GLY A 5 -8.46 9.43 -10.55
C GLY A 5 -8.50 8.40 -11.68
N LYS A 6 -9.40 7.41 -11.58
CA LYS A 6 -9.62 6.40 -12.62
C LYS A 6 -10.08 7.00 -13.95
N ASP A 7 -11.06 7.90 -13.91
CA ASP A 7 -11.59 8.56 -15.11
C ASP A 7 -10.50 9.39 -15.82
N LEU A 8 -9.58 9.96 -15.04
CA LEU A 8 -8.42 10.71 -15.54
C LEU A 8 -7.19 9.83 -15.84
N LYS A 9 -7.29 8.50 -15.69
CA LYS A 9 -6.19 7.54 -15.85
C LYS A 9 -4.96 7.85 -14.97
N LEU A 10 -5.21 8.29 -13.75
CA LEU A 10 -4.20 8.56 -12.73
C LEU A 10 -4.10 7.39 -11.76
N THR A 11 -2.89 7.13 -11.27
CA THR A 11 -2.66 6.22 -10.14
C THR A 11 -3.09 6.89 -8.84
N THR A 12 -3.85 6.16 -8.03
CA THR A 12 -4.39 6.62 -6.75
C THR A 12 -3.63 5.97 -5.58
N ILE A 13 -3.26 6.79 -4.59
CA ILE A 13 -2.68 6.32 -3.33
C ILE A 13 -3.57 6.79 -2.17
N ALA A 14 -3.87 5.86 -1.26
CA ALA A 14 -4.48 6.18 0.03
C ALA A 14 -3.43 6.14 1.14
N GLU A 15 -3.20 7.29 1.77
CA GLU A 15 -2.24 7.45 2.87
C GLU A 15 -2.94 7.33 4.23
N GLY A 16 -2.21 6.86 5.25
CA GLY A 16 -2.71 6.71 6.61
C GLY A 16 -3.53 5.44 6.85
N VAL A 17 -3.27 4.36 6.11
CA VAL A 17 -3.92 3.05 6.37
C VAL A 17 -3.26 2.36 7.56
N GLU A 18 -4.02 2.12 8.62
CA GLU A 18 -3.54 1.52 9.88
C GLU A 18 -4.14 0.14 10.14
N GLU A 19 -5.36 -0.12 9.63
CA GLU A 19 -6.14 -1.31 9.95
C GLU A 19 -6.49 -2.14 8.71
N GLN A 20 -6.61 -3.47 8.88
CA GLN A 20 -6.97 -4.39 7.80
C GLN A 20 -8.30 -4.03 7.13
N THR A 21 -9.27 -3.54 7.90
CA THR A 21 -10.60 -3.16 7.39
C THR A 21 -10.53 -1.98 6.43
N GLN A 22 -9.64 -1.02 6.67
CA GLN A 22 -9.39 0.11 5.77
C GLN A 22 -8.79 -0.37 4.44
N LEU A 23 -7.81 -1.28 4.49
CA LEU A 23 -7.23 -1.90 3.29
C LEU A 23 -8.31 -2.59 2.45
N VAL A 24 -9.16 -3.42 3.07
CA VAL A 24 -10.23 -4.14 2.36
C VAL A 24 -11.19 -3.16 1.67
N ILE A 25 -11.59 -2.10 2.37
CA ILE A 25 -12.48 -1.08 1.80
C ILE A 25 -11.83 -0.38 0.59
N LEU A 26 -10.55 -0.01 0.70
CA LEU A 26 -9.80 0.65 -0.37
C LEU A 26 -9.62 -0.25 -1.59
N GLN A 27 -9.39 -1.55 -1.38
CA GLN A 27 -9.35 -2.55 -2.46
C GLN A 27 -10.70 -2.68 -3.17
N VAL A 28 -11.81 -2.70 -2.43
CA VAL A 28 -13.16 -2.75 -3.02
C VAL A 28 -13.47 -1.51 -3.86
N PHE A 29 -13.07 -0.32 -3.41
CA PHE A 29 -13.16 0.91 -4.21
C PHE A 29 -12.13 0.96 -5.36
N GLY A 30 -11.16 0.03 -5.34
CA GLY A 30 -10.07 -0.11 -6.29
C GLY A 30 -9.10 1.07 -6.26
N CYS A 31 -8.64 1.45 -5.08
CA CYS A 31 -7.43 2.27 -4.93
C CYS A 31 -6.22 1.45 -5.38
N ASP A 32 -5.28 2.07 -6.09
CA ASP A 32 -4.15 1.34 -6.69
C ASP A 32 -3.06 1.02 -5.67
N LEU A 33 -2.73 2.01 -4.84
CA LEU A 33 -1.67 1.93 -3.84
C LEU A 33 -2.19 2.34 -2.47
N ILE A 34 -1.55 1.84 -1.42
CA ILE A 34 -1.78 2.28 -0.05
C ILE A 34 -0.46 2.54 0.67
N GLN A 35 -0.49 3.47 1.62
CA GLN A 35 0.59 3.73 2.57
C GLN A 35 0.01 3.89 3.96
N GLY A 36 0.64 3.30 4.97
CA GLY A 36 0.34 3.59 6.36
C GLY A 36 0.91 2.56 7.31
N TYR A 37 0.59 2.72 8.59
CA TYR A 37 1.15 1.92 9.68
C TYR A 37 0.70 0.46 9.64
N TYR A 38 -0.32 0.14 8.85
CA TYR A 38 -0.70 -1.24 8.54
C TYR A 38 0.49 -2.04 8.00
N TYR A 39 1.35 -1.42 7.16
CA TYR A 39 2.60 -2.03 6.72
C TYR A 39 3.76 -1.69 7.66
N SER A 40 4.02 -0.39 7.83
CA SER A 40 5.12 0.09 8.67
C SER A 40 4.94 1.56 8.98
N LYS A 41 5.49 1.99 10.14
CA LYS A 41 5.80 3.39 10.38
C LYS A 41 6.93 3.86 9.45
N PRO A 42 7.18 5.18 9.28
CA PRO A 42 8.37 5.68 8.62
C PRO A 42 9.63 5.04 9.22
N LEU A 43 10.48 4.50 8.36
CA LEU A 43 11.67 3.77 8.75
C LEU A 43 12.93 4.61 8.52
N SER A 44 13.95 4.38 9.33
CA SER A 44 15.31 4.82 9.01
C SER A 44 15.82 4.08 7.77
N LYS A 45 16.95 4.51 7.22
CA LYS A 45 17.58 3.82 6.09
C LYS A 45 17.95 2.38 6.47
N GLU A 46 18.51 2.20 7.66
CA GLU A 46 18.96 0.91 8.16
C GLU A 46 17.77 -0.03 8.39
N ASP A 47 16.69 0.48 8.97
CA ASP A 47 15.47 -0.29 9.21
C ASP A 47 14.75 -0.64 7.89
N LEU A 48 14.76 0.27 6.91
CA LEU A 48 14.22 -0.01 5.57
C LEU A 48 14.99 -1.15 4.89
N LEU A 49 16.32 -1.13 4.96
CA LEU A 49 17.14 -2.21 4.40
C LEU A 49 16.82 -3.55 5.08
N ALA A 50 16.70 -3.56 6.41
CA ALA A 50 16.29 -4.76 7.14
C ALA A 50 14.89 -5.23 6.74
N PHE A 51 13.92 -4.31 6.60
CA PHE A 51 12.56 -4.61 6.16
C PHE A 51 12.52 -5.26 4.77
N LEU A 52 13.29 -4.73 3.81
CA LEU A 52 13.36 -5.27 2.45
C LEU A 52 14.06 -6.64 2.37
N LEU A 53 15.06 -6.88 3.21
CA LEU A 53 15.87 -8.11 3.20
C LEU A 53 15.27 -9.25 4.04
N THR A 54 14.35 -8.95 4.97
CA THR A 54 13.67 -9.94 5.82
C THR A 54 12.42 -10.54 5.16
N SER A 55 12.01 -10.00 4.03
CA SER A 55 10.83 -10.48 3.30
C SER A 55 11.18 -11.74 2.51
N ASP A 56 10.96 -12.93 3.08
CA ASP A 56 10.78 -14.15 2.29
C ASP A 56 9.74 -13.87 1.19
N ASN A 57 10.11 -14.12 -0.07
CA ASN A 57 9.32 -13.95 -1.30
C ASN A 57 7.82 -14.29 -1.14
N LYS A 58 7.00 -13.34 -0.67
CA LYS A 58 5.54 -13.55 -0.57
C LYS A 58 4.69 -12.48 -1.24
N VAL A 59 5.28 -11.56 -2.01
CA VAL A 59 4.53 -10.55 -2.78
C VAL A 59 5.11 -10.33 -4.20
N LEU A 60 5.59 -11.39 -4.86
CA LEU A 60 5.86 -11.38 -6.31
C LEU A 60 5.22 -12.58 -7.03
N SER A 61 4.08 -13.04 -6.53
CA SER A 61 3.09 -13.83 -7.26
C SER A 61 1.79 -13.01 -7.20
N GLU A 62 1.06 -12.67 -8.26
CA GLU A 62 0.92 -13.24 -9.60
C GLU A 62 0.47 -12.15 -10.59
N ASN A 63 0.68 -12.44 -11.89
CA ASN A 63 0.22 -11.78 -13.13
C ASN A 63 1.07 -10.63 -13.68
#